data_AF-A0A0G1MR95-F1
#
_entry.id   AF-A0A0G1MR95-F1
#
_cell.length_a   1.000
_cell.length_b   1.000
_cell.length_c   1.000
_cell.angle_alpha   90.00
_cell.angle_beta   90.00
_cell.angle_gamma   90.00
#
_symmetry.space_group_name_H-M   'P 1'
#
loop_
_entity.id
_entity.type
_entity.pdbx_description
1 polymer ?
#
loop_
_entity_poly.entity_id
_entity_poly.type
_entity_poly.pdbx_seq_one_letter_code
_entity_poly.pdbx_strand_id
1 'polypeptide(L)'
;MAVTVKRKDGENTSSFLYRATKRIQKSGVLLQSRRNRFYKTVLTKNKRWTTAMHRMGMERQIQKFLKLGYPLDESIALARKITKGIIKK
;
A
#
# COMPACT_ATOMS: atom_id res chain seq x y z
N MET A 1 2.72 16.55 -11.61
CA MET A 1 4.13 16.82 -11.24
C MET A 1 5.02 16.26 -12.33
N ALA A 2 5.73 17.10 -13.08
CA ALA A 2 6.62 16.64 -14.14
C ALA A 2 7.95 16.22 -13.52
N VAL A 3 8.37 14.97 -13.72
CA VAL A 3 9.68 14.48 -13.28
C VAL A 3 10.68 14.69 -14.40
N THR A 4 11.49 15.73 -14.29
CA THR A 4 12.55 16.03 -15.26
C THR A 4 13.90 15.53 -14.76
N VAL A 5 14.60 14.74 -15.58
CA VAL A 5 15.96 14.26 -15.28
C VAL A 5 16.84 14.51 -16.49
N LYS A 6 17.89 15.31 -16.32
CA LYS A 6 18.90 15.58 -17.34
C LYS A 6 20.16 14.75 -17.08
N ARG A 7 20.84 14.36 -18.17
CA ARG A 7 22.14 13.68 -18.11
C ARG A 7 23.19 14.69 -17.66
N LYS A 8 24.13 14.25 -16.82
CA LYS A 8 25.28 15.07 -16.42
C LYS A 8 26.43 14.87 -17.41
N ASP A 9 27.30 15.88 -17.53
CA ASP A 9 28.48 15.76 -18.38
C ASP A 9 29.43 14.68 -17.86
N GLY A 10 29.96 13.87 -18.78
CA GLY A 10 30.83 12.71 -18.45
C GLY A 10 30.11 11.52 -17.79
N GLU A 11 28.78 11.56 -17.63
CA GLU A 11 28.06 10.47 -17.01
C GLU A 11 27.88 9.28 -17.96
N ASN A 12 28.19 8.07 -17.49
CA ASN A 12 27.86 6.83 -18.20
C ASN A 12 26.34 6.67 -18.36
N THR A 13 25.89 6.26 -19.55
CA THR A 13 24.47 6.09 -19.89
C THR A 13 23.73 5.18 -18.91
N SER A 14 24.36 4.09 -18.46
CA SER A 14 23.76 3.16 -17.50
C SER A 14 23.48 3.82 -16.14
N SER A 15 24.41 4.64 -15.64
CA SER A 15 24.26 5.40 -14.39
C SER A 15 23.14 6.44 -14.49
N PHE A 16 23.01 7.08 -15.65
CA PHE A 16 21.93 8.02 -15.93
C PHE A 16 20.56 7.32 -15.89
N LEU A 17 20.42 6.18 -16.58
CA LEU A 17 19.18 5.39 -16.60
C LEU A 17 18.76 4.92 -15.21
N TYR A 18 19.71 4.48 -14.38
CA TYR A 18 19.44 4.09 -13.00
C TYR A 18 18.88 5.26 -12.19
N ARG A 19 19.52 6.44 -12.24
CA ARG A 19 19.04 7.63 -11.53
C ARG A 19 17.66 8.07 -12.01
N ALA A 20 17.46 8.09 -13.32
CA ALA A 20 16.17 8.46 -13.91
C ALA A 20 15.06 7.52 -13.41
N THR A 21 15.29 6.21 -13.46
CA THR A 21 14.37 5.18 -12.97
C THR A 21 14.07 5.35 -11.49
N LYS A 22 15.10 5.54 -10.66
CA LYS A 22 14.92 5.74 -9.22
C LYS A 22 14.12 6.99 -8.90
N ARG A 23 14.34 8.09 -9.64
CA ARG A 23 13.61 9.34 -9.46
C ARG A 23 12.15 9.22 -9.89
N ILE A 24 11.87 8.51 -10.98
CA ILE A 24 10.51 8.19 -11.42
C ILE A 24 9.79 7.34 -10.37
N GLN A 25 10.44 6.30 -9.85
CA GLN A 25 9.86 5.45 -8.79
C GLN A 25 9.56 6.24 -7.52
N LYS A 26 10.53 7.04 -7.04
CA LYS A 26 10.37 7.86 -5.83
C LYS A 26 9.31 8.95 -5.97
N SER A 27 9.09 9.45 -7.19
CA SER A 27 8.05 10.45 -7.46
C SER A 27 6.62 9.93 -7.28
N GLY A 28 6.42 8.61 -7.31
CA GLY A 28 5.09 8.00 -7.22
C GLY A 28 4.19 8.21 -8.44
N VAL A 29 4.66 8.89 -9.50
CA VAL A 29 3.87 9.17 -10.72
C VAL A 29 3.28 7.89 -11.31
N LEU A 30 4.05 6.80 -11.36
CA LEU A 30 3.56 5.50 -11.86
C LEU A 30 2.40 4.94 -11.03
N LEU A 31 2.46 5.07 -9.69
CA LEU A 31 1.39 4.62 -8.80
C LEU A 31 0.13 5.47 -8.96
N GLN A 32 0.30 6.79 -9.08
CA GLN A 32 -0.80 7.72 -9.32
C GLN A 32 -1.47 7.43 -10.67
N SER A 33 -0.70 7.30 -11.75
CA SER A 33 -1.23 6.96 -13.08
C SER A 33 -1.94 5.61 -13.08
N ARG A 34 -1.41 4.59 -12.40
CA ARG A 34 -2.09 3.29 -12.24
C ARG A 34 -3.39 3.41 -11.45
N ARG A 35 -3.41 4.20 -10.38
CA ARG A 35 -4.60 4.42 -9.55
C ARG A 35 -5.71 5.15 -10.30
N ASN A 36 -5.34 6.11 -11.15
CA ASN A 36 -6.24 6.99 -11.89
C ASN A 36 -6.55 6.50 -13.32
N ARG A 37 -5.99 5.36 -13.74
CA ARG A 37 -6.21 4.77 -15.07
C ARG A 37 -7.70 4.58 -15.40
N PHE A 38 -8.49 4.25 -14.40
CA PHE A 38 -9.92 4.00 -14.54
C PHE A 38 -10.72 4.96 -13.66
N TYR A 39 -11.86 5.40 -14.17
CA TYR A 39 -12.82 6.18 -13.39
C TYR A 39 -13.28 5.37 -12.16
N LYS A 40 -13.27 6.01 -11.00
CA LYS A 40 -13.80 5.46 -9.76
C LYS A 40 -14.92 6.37 -9.27
N THR A 41 -16.11 5.82 -9.14
CA THR A 41 -17.26 6.53 -8.55
C THR A 41 -16.94 6.95 -7.12
N VAL A 42 -17.41 8.13 -6.71
CA VAL A 42 -17.30 8.58 -5.33
C VAL A 42 -17.99 7.58 -4.40
N LEU A 43 -17.27 7.07 -3.41
CA LEU A 43 -17.81 6.14 -2.42
C LEU A 43 -18.90 6.82 -1.58
N THR A 44 -20.01 6.13 -1.36
CA THR A 44 -21.07 6.56 -0.44
C THR A 44 -20.57 6.59 1.01
N LYS A 45 -21.22 7.38 1.88
CA LYS A 45 -20.86 7.50 3.31
C LYS A 45 -20.77 6.13 3.99
N ASN A 46 -21.76 5.26 3.73
CA ASN A 46 -21.81 3.91 4.30
C ASN A 46 -20.63 3.06 3.84
N LYS A 47 -20.29 3.05 2.55
CA LYS A 47 -19.13 2.27 2.05
C LYS A 47 -17.80 2.74 2.65
N ARG A 48 -17.64 4.05 2.89
CA ARG A 48 -16.45 4.59 3.58
C ARG A 48 -16.41 4.10 5.02
N TRP A 49 -17.54 4.18 5.72
CA TRP A 49 -17.68 3.77 7.12
C TRP A 49 -17.41 2.26 7.30
N THR A 50 -18.01 1.39 6.49
CA THR A 50 -17.78 -0.06 6.55
C THR A 50 -16.32 -0.42 6.31
N THR A 51 -15.67 0.25 5.36
CA THR A 51 -14.24 0.03 5.06
C THR A 51 -13.37 0.46 6.24
N ALA A 52 -13.67 1.60 6.86
CA ALA A 52 -12.95 2.09 8.03
C ALA A 52 -13.14 1.15 9.24
N MET A 53 -14.36 0.70 9.50
CA MET A 53 -14.67 -0.25 10.58
C MET A 53 -13.97 -1.58 10.39
N HIS A 54 -13.96 -2.12 9.16
CA HIS A 54 -13.21 -3.33 8.84
C HIS A 54 -11.72 -3.17 9.11
N ARG A 55 -11.11 -2.05 8.68
CA ARG A 55 -9.68 -1.77 8.92
C ARG A 55 -9.37 -1.69 10.41
N MET A 56 -10.15 -0.95 11.19
CA MET A 56 -9.97 -0.83 12.64
C MET A 56 -10.16 -2.18 13.35
N GLY A 57 -11.16 -2.96 12.92
CA GLY A 57 -11.39 -4.31 13.44
C GLY A 57 -10.19 -5.23 13.20
N MET A 58 -9.65 -5.24 11.98
CA MET A 58 -8.47 -6.02 11.62
C MET A 58 -7.24 -5.61 12.43
N GLU A 59 -6.98 -4.30 12.53
CA GLU A 59 -5.84 -3.76 13.29
C GLU A 59 -5.90 -4.18 14.76
N ARG A 60 -7.09 -4.11 15.37
CA ARG A 60 -7.31 -4.59 16.74
C ARG A 60 -6.99 -6.08 16.91
N GLN A 61 -7.36 -6.92 15.95
CA GLN A 61 -7.05 -8.36 16.01
C GLN A 61 -5.55 -8.63 15.83
N ILE A 62 -4.91 -7.96 14.87
CA ILE A 62 -3.45 -8.07 14.66
C ILE A 62 -2.71 -7.71 15.94
N GLN A 63 -3.06 -6.59 16.56
CA GLN A 63 -2.46 -6.15 17.82
C GLN A 63 -2.70 -7.12 18.98
N LYS A 64 -3.86 -7.79 19.03
CA LYS A 64 -4.14 -8.85 20.01
C LYS A 64 -3.16 -10.01 19.86
N PHE A 65 -2.94 -10.51 18.63
CA PHE A 65 -2.03 -11.63 18.40
C PHE A 65 -0.56 -11.26 18.60
N LEU A 66 -0.15 -10.06 18.19
CA LEU A 66 1.20 -9.56 18.48
C LEU A 66 1.45 -9.51 19.99
N LYS A 67 0.48 -9.04 20.78
CA LYS A 67 0.55 -9.05 22.25
C LYS A 67 0.62 -10.45 22.85
N LEU A 68 0.07 -11.45 22.18
CA LEU A 68 0.14 -12.87 22.58
C LEU A 68 1.46 -13.54 22.15
N GLY A 69 2.38 -12.80 21.50
CA GLY A 69 3.69 -13.30 21.11
C GLY A 69 3.75 -13.95 19.73
N TYR A 70 2.69 -13.86 18.92
CA TYR A 70 2.73 -14.37 17.56
C TYR A 70 3.61 -13.49 16.65
N PRO A 71 4.34 -14.08 15.69
CA PRO A 71 4.98 -13.34 14.61
C PRO A 71 3.97 -12.49 13.83
N LEU A 72 4.44 -11.42 13.17
CA LEU A 72 3.59 -10.49 12.43
C LEU A 72 2.80 -11.17 11.31
N ASP A 73 3.46 -12.03 10.53
CA ASP A 73 2.84 -12.71 9.39
C ASP A 73 1.71 -13.64 9.84
N GLU A 74 1.93 -14.39 10.92
CA GLU A 74 0.94 -15.26 11.54
C GLU A 74 -0.21 -14.47 12.15
N SER A 75 0.09 -13.38 12.85
CA SER A 75 -0.91 -12.45 13.42
C SER A 75 -1.86 -11.91 12.34
N ILE A 76 -1.32 -11.55 11.17
CA ILE A 76 -2.11 -11.09 10.03
C ILE A 76 -2.99 -12.23 9.48
N ALA A 77 -2.44 -13.43 9.33
CA ALA A 77 -3.19 -14.59 8.85
C ALA A 77 -4.36 -14.95 9.78
N LEU A 78 -4.12 -14.98 11.10
CA LEU A 78 -5.12 -15.26 12.13
C LEU A 78 -6.20 -14.18 12.18
N ALA A 79 -5.81 -12.89 12.16
CA ALA A 79 -6.75 -11.78 12.11
C ALA A 79 -7.67 -11.85 10.87
N ARG A 80 -7.12 -12.24 9.71
CA ARG A 80 -7.92 -12.46 8.49
C ARG A 80 -8.91 -13.61 8.64
N LYS A 81 -8.52 -14.73 9.26
CA LYS A 81 -9.43 -15.87 9.50
C LYS A 81 -10.59 -15.49 10.42
N ILE A 82 -10.34 -14.71 11.47
CA ILE A 82 -11.40 -14.17 12.36
C ILE A 82 -12.32 -13.24 11.57
N THR A 83 -11.75 -12.31 10.79
CA THR A 83 -12.55 -11.34 10.03
C THR A 83 -13.42 -12.02 8.96
N LYS A 84 -12.95 -13.15 8.41
CA LYS A 84 -13.71 -14.01 7.48
C LYS A 84 -14.72 -14.94 8.17
N GLY A 85 -14.78 -14.96 9.50
CA GLY A 85 -15.67 -15.83 10.27
C GLY A 85 -15.26 -17.31 10.28
N ILE A 86 -14.05 -17.65 9.86
CA ILE A 86 -13.53 -19.03 9.85
C ILE A 86 -13.18 -19.48 11.27
N ILE A 87 -12.73 -18.53 12.10
CA ILE A 87 -12.40 -18.75 13.51
C ILE A 87 -13.36 -17.91 14.34
N LYS A 88 -13.93 -18.51 15.40
CA LYS A 88 -14.78 -17.80 16.35
C LYS A 88 -13.94 -16.80 17.14
N LYS A 89 -14.49 -15.60 17.34
CA LYS A 89 -13.79 -14.44 17.91
C LYS A 89 -13.38 -14.63 19.37
#